data_AF-A0A5E4VT36-F1
#
_entry.id   AF-A0A5E4VT36-F1
#
_cell.length_a   1.000
_cell.length_b   1.000
_cell.length_c   1.000
_cell.angle_alpha   90.00
_cell.angle_beta   90.00
_cell.angle_gamma   90.00
#
_symmetry.space_group_name_H-M   'P 1'
#
loop_
_entity.id
_entity.type
_entity.pdbx_description
1 polymer ?
#
loop_
_entity_poly.entity_id
_entity_poly.type
_entity_poly.pdbx_seq_one_letter_code
_entity_poly.pdbx_strand_id
1 'polypeptide(L)' 'MAQAKYQLGGSMRFVGQQAVQLHGGIGMTDEYIVSHYFRRLTQMESVFGDTLHHLAQMSDSMHPELDKAA' A
#
# COMPACT_ATOMS: atom_id res chain seq x y z
N MET A 1 -1.10 14.63 -1.10
CA MET A 1 -0.93 13.50 -0.16
C MET A 1 -1.49 12.19 -0.73
N ALA A 2 -2.69 12.17 -1.31
CA ALA A 2 -3.31 10.96 -1.87
C ALA A 2 -2.42 10.21 -2.88
N GLN A 3 -1.86 10.90 -3.88
CA GLN A 3 -0.95 10.30 -4.86
C GLN A 3 0.28 9.62 -4.23
N ALA A 4 0.89 10.24 -3.23
CA ALA A 4 2.02 9.66 -2.52
C ALA A 4 1.60 8.41 -1.73
N LYS A 5 0.42 8.42 -1.08
CA LYS A 5 -0.10 7.25 -0.36
C LYS A 5 -0.47 6.10 -1.30
N TYR A 6 -1.09 6.38 -2.44
CA TYR A 6 -1.36 5.39 -3.48
C TYR A 6 -0.06 4.70 -3.94
N GLN A 7 0.97 5.50 -4.27
CA GLN A 7 2.26 4.98 -4.71
C GLN A 7 2.95 4.15 -3.61
N LEU A 8 2.92 4.64 -2.36
CA LEU A 8 3.47 3.91 -1.22
C LEU A 8 2.76 2.59 -0.98
N GLY A 9 1.42 2.53 -1.04
CA GLY A 9 0.68 1.29 -0.80
C GLY A 9 1.07 0.17 -1.78
N GLY A 10 1.15 0.49 -3.07
CA GLY A 10 1.66 -0.46 -4.08
C GLY A 10 3.11 -0.89 -3.82
N SER A 11 3.99 0.06 -3.50
CA SER A 11 5.41 -0.21 -3.26
C SER A 11 5.66 -1.05 -2.01
N MET A 12 4.93 -0.78 -0.92
CA MET A 12 5.00 -1.51 0.35
C MET A 12 4.64 -2.98 0.16
N ARG A 13 3.54 -3.25 -0.57
CA ARG A 13 3.13 -4.62 -0.88
C ARG A 13 4.17 -5.33 -1.75
N PHE A 14 4.64 -4.68 -2.81
CA PHE A 14 5.62 -5.26 -3.72
C PHE A 14 6.92 -5.64 -3.00
N VAL A 15 7.55 -4.68 -2.30
CA VAL A 15 8.82 -4.91 -1.60
C VAL A 15 8.66 -5.92 -0.47
N GLY A 16 7.57 -5.83 0.30
CA GLY A 16 7.29 -6.78 1.38
C GLY A 16 7.17 -8.22 0.88
N GLN A 17 6.43 -8.44 -0.21
CA GLN A 17 6.28 -9.77 -0.81
C GLN A 17 7.59 -10.32 -1.39
N GLN A 18 8.38 -9.48 -2.07
CA GLN A 18 9.69 -9.88 -2.58
C GLN A 18 10.67 -10.23 -1.45
N ALA A 19 10.66 -9.45 -0.36
CA ALA A 19 11.49 -9.74 0.80
C ALA A 19 11.15 -11.12 1.38
N VAL A 20 9.87 -11.45 1.58
CA VAL A 20 9.46 -12.78 2.04
C VAL A 20 9.89 -13.86 1.05
N GLN A 21 9.67 -13.66 -0.25
CA GLN A 21 10.02 -14.64 -1.28
C GLN A 21 11.51 -14.98 -1.34
N LEU A 22 12.40 -13.99 -1.16
CA LEU A 22 13.85 -14.17 -1.16
C LEU A 22 14.35 -14.98 0.04
N HIS A 23 13.69 -14.85 1.19
CA HIS A 23 14.05 -15.56 2.41
C HIS A 23 13.39 -16.95 2.47
N GLY A 24 12.26 -17.14 1.77
CA GLY A 24 11.43 -18.33 1.91
C GLY A 24 10.68 -18.32 3.25
N GLY A 25 10.31 -19.50 3.76
CA GLY A 25 9.48 -19.62 4.97
C GLY A 25 10.06 -18.93 6.21
N ILE A 26 11.39 -18.87 6.35
CA ILE A 26 12.06 -18.20 7.47
C ILE A 26 11.82 -16.67 7.49
N GLY A 27 11.52 -16.08 6.33
CA GLY A 27 11.20 -14.64 6.24
C GLY A 27 9.90 -14.25 6.94
N MET A 28 9.08 -15.23 7.33
CA MET A 28 7.81 -15.03 8.03
C MET A 28 7.89 -15.34 9.53
N THR A 29 9.06 -15.74 10.05
CA THR A 29 9.23 -16.11 11.46
C THR A 29 9.73 -14.92 12.29
N ASP A 30 9.52 -14.95 13.60
CA ASP A 30 9.82 -13.81 14.49
C ASP A 30 11.33 -13.60 14.73
N GLU A 31 12.14 -14.62 14.45
CA GLU A 31 13.60 -14.59 14.57
C GLU A 31 14.26 -13.72 13.49
N TYR A 32 13.60 -13.51 12.35
CA TYR A 32 14.15 -12.73 11.25
C TYR A 32 13.50 -11.34 11.17
N ILE A 33 14.33 -10.30 11.08
CA ILE A 33 13.85 -8.90 11.12
C ILE A 33 12.89 -8.55 9.98
N VAL A 34 12.98 -9.26 8.85
CA VAL A 34 12.10 -9.08 7.68
C VAL A 34 10.62 -9.29 8.02
N SER A 35 10.27 -10.25 8.88
CA SER A 35 8.87 -10.51 9.23
C SER A 35 8.24 -9.31 9.95
N HIS A 36 9.01 -8.64 10.80
CA HIS A 36 8.60 -7.43 11.50
C HIS A 36 8.38 -6.25 10.54
N TYR A 37 9.29 -6.07 9.58
CA TYR A 37 9.12 -5.05 8.54
C TYR A 37 7.94 -5.36 7.61
N PHE A 38 7.74 -6.62 7.21
CA PHE A 38 6.59 -7.02 6.41
C PHE A 38 5.28 -6.65 7.11
N ARG A 39 5.11 -7.04 8.39
CA ARG A 39 3.93 -6.68 9.19
C ARG A 39 3.72 -5.17 9.30
N ARG A 40 4.81 -4.41 9.50
CA ARG A 40 4.74 -2.95 9.58
C ARG A 40 4.33 -2.31 8.24
N LEU A 41 4.86 -2.79 7.12
CA LEU A 41 4.49 -2.33 5.79
C LEU A 41 3.02 -2.65 5.49
N THR A 42 2.54 -3.86 5.83
CA THR A 42 1.13 -4.23 5.72
C THR A 42 0.23 -3.31 6.55
N GLN A 43 0.62 -3.01 7.79
CA GLN A 43 -0.13 -2.08 8.63
C GLN A 43 -0.15 -0.67 8.03
N MET A 44 1.00 -0.18 7.57
CA MET A 44 1.14 1.15 6.95
C MET A 44 0.31 1.32 5.67
N GLU A 45 0.12 0.24 4.91
CA GLU A 45 -0.73 0.22 3.71
C GLU A 45 -2.19 0.50 4.08
N SER A 46 -2.70 -0.09 5.17
CA SER A 46 -4.10 0.03 5.60
C SER A 46 -4.43 1.32 6.36
N VAL A 47 -3.50 1.85 7.16
CA VAL A 47 -3.79 3.03 8.00
C VAL A 47 -3.92 4.32 7.17
N PHE A 48 -4.79 5.22 7.59
CA PHE A 48 -5.09 6.50 6.94
C PHE A 48 -5.61 6.35 5.50
N GLY A 49 -6.36 5.28 5.24
CA GLY A 49 -6.87 4.93 3.91
C GLY A 49 -5.88 4.09 3.13
N ASP A 50 -6.41 3.02 2.53
CA ASP A 50 -5.66 2.06 1.73
C ASP A 50 -5.40 2.57 0.30
N THR A 51 -4.73 1.75 -0.51
CA THR A 51 -4.40 2.10 -1.90
C THR A 51 -5.65 2.48 -2.72
N LEU A 52 -6.78 1.79 -2.52
CA LEU A 52 -8.01 2.04 -3.28
C LEU A 52 -8.69 3.34 -2.84
N HIS A 53 -8.68 3.64 -1.55
CA HIS A 53 -9.20 4.89 -1.02
C HIS A 53 -8.49 6.10 -1.65
N HIS A 54 -7.15 6.06 -1.70
CA HIS A 54 -6.37 7.15 -2.29
C HIS A 54 -6.48 7.22 -3.82
N LEU A 55 -6.70 6.07 -4.49
CA LEU A 55 -7.01 6.06 -5.92
C LEU A 55 -8.36 6.71 -6.22
N ALA A 56 -9.40 6.40 -5.43
CA ALA A 56 -10.73 7.01 -5.58
C ALA A 56 -10.67 8.53 -5.40
N GLN A 57 -10.00 9.02 -4.35
CA GLN A 57 -9.81 10.47 -4.15
C GLN A 57 -9.13 11.16 -5.34
N MET A 58 -8.12 10.50 -5.95
CA MET A 58 -7.46 11.03 -7.13
C MET A 58 -8.41 11.05 -8.33
N SER A 59 -9.19 9.98 -8.55
CA SER A 59 -10.18 9.89 -9.61
C SER A 59 -11.22 11.03 -9.52
N ASP A 60 -11.78 11.24 -8.34
CA ASP A 60 -12.77 12.29 -8.09
C ASP A 60 -12.18 13.68 -8.36
N SER A 61 -10.93 13.91 -7.94
CA SER A 61 -10.25 15.18 -8.19
C SER A 61 -9.93 15.44 -9.68
N MET A 62 -9.87 14.39 -10.49
CA MET A 62 -9.51 14.47 -11.92
C MET A 62 -10.73 14.63 -12.83
N HIS A 63 -11.94 14.28 -12.36
CA HIS A 63 -13.20 14.41 -13.09
C HIS A 63 -14.23 15.34 -12.43
N PRO A 64 -13.89 16.58 -12.03
CA PRO A 64 -14.85 17.47 -11.37
C PRO A 64 -15.97 17.99 -12.30
N GLU A 65 -15.83 17.85 -13.63
CA GLU A 65 -16.79 18.37 -14.61
C GLU A 65 -17.86 17.36 -15.04
N LEU A 66 -17.62 16.05 -14.88
CA LEU A 66 -18.60 15.01 -15.24
C LEU A 66 -19.74 14.94 -14.21
N ASP A 67 -19.45 15.18 -12.93
CA ASP A 67 -20.45 15.19 -11.85
C ASP A 67 -21.37 16.43 -11.86
N LYS A 68 -20.97 17.52 -12.54
CA LYS A 68 -21.79 18.75 -12.65
C LYS A 68 -22.76 18.73 -13.83
N ALA A 69 -22.60 17.78 -14.75
CA ALA A 69 -23.41 17.65 -15.96
C ALA A 69 -24.54 16.62 -15.86
N ALA A 70 -24.66 15.93 -14.72
CA ALA A 70 -25.73 14.99 -14.37
C ALA A 70 -26.68 15.59 -13.33
#